data_AF-A0A220MEA3-F1
#
_entry.id   AF-A0A220MEA3-F1
#
_cell.length_a   1.000
_cell.length_b   1.000
_cell.length_c   1.000
_cell.angle_alpha   90.00
_cell.angle_beta   90.00
_cell.angle_gamma   90.00
#
_symmetry.space_group_name_H-M   'P 1'
#
loop_
_entity.id
_entity.type
_entity.pdbx_description
1 polymer ?
#
loop_
_entity_poly.entity_id
_entity_poly.type
_entity_poly.pdbx_seq_one_letter_code
_entity_poly.pdbx_strand_id
1 'polypeptide(L)'
;MKIQFLQKEIWLQNRMYNVLTPTFHTKDIFACEFDKDMFMIFGNQQSLQYLACVLLIGADHRDKIIYVTNMEKDLPIHLHRFSHTKKNNELVFLHHSLQFNTHQWKELRQKVHQQKGRVRSFEVNPRKFSDLDYEDYLMFHYKENKDKILMKQDYDTLFITGSKIVFEYASGFFEPLSRTGAGSFLRSFGHDHYHLDLFTRNNQGLCVDYYEIALWKKHFKD
;
A
#
# COMPACT_ATOMS: atom_id res chain seq x y z
N MET A 1 -0.17 -14.20 11.49
CA MET A 1 -0.47 -12.93 12.19
C MET A 1 -1.97 -12.70 12.15
N LYS A 2 -2.57 -12.31 13.28
CA LYS A 2 -3.98 -11.91 13.32
C LYS A 2 -4.06 -10.40 13.14
N ILE A 3 -4.71 -9.95 12.08
CA ILE A 3 -4.90 -8.52 11.78
C ILE A 3 -6.38 -8.18 11.80
N GLN A 4 -6.72 -6.99 12.27
CA GLN A 4 -8.09 -6.56 12.48
C GLN A 4 -8.43 -5.31 11.68
N PHE A 5 -9.67 -5.29 11.19
CA PHE A 5 -10.25 -4.19 10.46
C PHE A 5 -11.66 -3.90 10.99
N LEU A 6 -12.09 -2.65 10.89
CA LEU A 6 -13.51 -2.32 10.93
C LEU A 6 -14.07 -2.52 9.53
N GLN A 7 -14.98 -3.48 9.38
CA GLN A 7 -15.75 -3.65 8.15
C GLN A 7 -17.01 -2.79 8.19
N LYS A 8 -17.24 -2.02 7.12
CA LYS A 8 -18.42 -1.18 6.91
C LYS A 8 -19.06 -1.52 5.57
N GLU A 9 -20.38 -1.61 5.56
CA GLU A 9 -21.18 -1.85 4.36
C GLU A 9 -21.78 -0.52 3.92
N ILE A 10 -21.19 0.08 2.89
CA ILE A 10 -21.54 1.42 2.43
C ILE A 10 -22.36 1.32 1.17
N TRP A 11 -23.58 1.83 1.21
CA TRP A 11 -24.40 2.04 0.02
C TRP A 11 -24.03 3.35 -0.66
N LEU A 12 -23.71 3.25 -1.95
CA LEU A 12 -23.37 4.36 -2.82
C LEU A 12 -24.15 4.18 -4.12
N GLN A 13 -25.07 5.12 -4.39
CA GLN A 13 -26.08 4.96 -5.43
C GLN A 13 -26.79 3.59 -5.26
N ASN A 14 -26.73 2.72 -6.27
CA ASN A 14 -27.38 1.41 -6.28
C ASN A 14 -26.43 0.23 -6.00
N ARG A 15 -25.22 0.51 -5.47
CA ARG A 15 -24.21 -0.51 -5.19
C ARG A 15 -23.75 -0.47 -3.74
N MET A 16 -23.63 -1.65 -3.15
CA MET A 16 -23.04 -1.83 -1.82
C MET A 16 -21.54 -2.08 -1.95
N TYR A 17 -20.74 -1.39 -1.14
CA TYR A 17 -19.30 -1.59 -1.02
C TYR A 17 -18.93 -2.05 0.39
N ASN A 18 -18.07 -3.08 0.47
CA ASN A 18 -17.51 -3.54 1.72
C ASN A 18 -16.15 -2.87 1.95
N VAL A 19 -16.09 -1.92 2.88
CA VAL A 19 -14.86 -1.19 3.18
C VAL A 19 -14.25 -1.74 4.46
N LEU A 20 -12.95 -2.06 4.40
CA LEU A 20 -12.13 -2.47 5.53
C LEU A 20 -11.19 -1.32 5.90
N THR A 21 -11.31 -0.78 7.12
CA THR A 21 -10.36 0.20 7.66
C THR A 21 -9.52 -0.43 8.77
N PRO A 22 -8.18 -0.32 8.75
CA PRO A 22 -7.31 -0.84 9.80
C PRO A 22 -7.73 -0.44 11.21
N THR A 23 -7.62 -1.38 12.16
CA THR A 23 -7.62 -1.03 13.61
C THR A 23 -6.22 -0.95 14.19
N PHE A 24 -5.20 -1.33 13.42
CA PHE A 24 -3.79 -1.20 13.79
C PHE A 24 -3.26 0.22 13.52
N HIS A 25 -2.10 0.55 14.09
CA HIS A 25 -1.48 1.86 13.89
C HIS A 25 -0.95 2.02 12.47
N THR A 26 -1.33 3.13 11.83
CA THR A 26 -0.96 3.49 10.45
C THR A 26 -0.13 4.77 10.37
N LYS A 27 0.21 5.39 11.52
CA LYS A 27 0.93 6.67 11.62
C LYS A 27 2.34 6.64 10.99
N ASP A 28 2.96 5.46 10.96
CA ASP A 28 4.30 5.24 10.41
C ASP A 28 4.22 4.65 8.99
N ILE A 29 3.11 4.88 8.28
CA ILE A 29 2.95 4.60 6.86
C ILE A 29 2.89 5.94 6.15
N PHE A 30 3.68 6.09 5.10
CA PHE A 30 3.66 7.29 4.26
C PHE A 30 3.57 6.89 2.79
N ALA A 31 2.84 7.65 1.99
CA ALA A 31 2.76 7.46 0.56
C ALA A 31 2.77 8.80 -0.15
N CYS A 32 3.50 8.89 -1.26
CA CYS A 32 3.58 10.11 -2.05
C CYS A 32 3.89 9.81 -3.52
N GLU A 33 3.64 10.80 -4.36
CA GLU A 33 4.12 10.84 -5.73
C GLU A 33 5.51 11.48 -5.75
N PHE A 34 6.51 10.70 -6.18
CA PHE A 34 7.90 11.13 -6.28
C PHE A 34 8.16 11.95 -7.53
N ASP A 35 7.69 11.43 -8.65
CA ASP A 35 7.65 12.07 -9.96
C ASP A 35 6.32 11.67 -10.60
N LYS A 36 5.95 12.31 -11.71
CA LYS A 36 4.69 12.04 -12.40
C LYS A 36 4.49 10.54 -12.63
N ASP A 37 3.40 10.01 -12.09
CA ASP A 37 3.02 8.58 -12.16
C ASP A 37 4.00 7.60 -11.47
N MET A 38 4.95 8.10 -10.68
CA MET A 38 5.92 7.32 -9.90
C MET A 38 5.65 7.49 -8.41
N PHE A 39 5.21 6.43 -7.75
CA PHE A 39 4.76 6.48 -6.36
C PHE A 39 5.72 5.77 -5.42
N MET A 40 5.81 6.26 -4.19
CA MET A 40 6.59 5.64 -3.12
C MET A 40 5.70 5.36 -1.92
N ILE A 41 5.92 4.21 -1.28
CA ILE A 41 5.33 3.85 0.01
C ILE A 41 6.45 3.59 1.00
N PHE A 42 6.40 4.28 2.13
CA PHE A 42 7.37 4.18 3.20
C PHE A 42 6.73 3.52 4.42
N GLY A 43 7.50 2.70 5.13
CA GLY A 43 7.07 2.17 6.41
C GLY A 43 8.23 1.64 7.24
N ASN A 44 8.04 1.62 8.56
CA ASN A 44 8.95 0.89 9.46
C ASN A 44 8.68 -0.63 9.35
N GLN A 45 9.41 -1.41 10.14
CA GLN A 45 9.25 -2.87 10.17
C GLN A 45 7.79 -3.31 10.35
N GLN A 46 7.08 -2.74 11.31
CA GLN A 46 5.70 -3.16 11.60
C GLN A 46 4.73 -2.71 10.51
N SER A 47 4.85 -1.47 10.03
CA SER A 47 4.05 -0.91 8.94
C SER A 47 4.16 -1.75 7.67
N LEU A 48 5.38 -2.14 7.28
CA LEU A 48 5.61 -2.95 6.08
C LEU A 48 5.02 -4.36 6.22
N GLN A 49 5.08 -4.98 7.39
CA GLN A 49 4.41 -6.26 7.64
C GLN A 49 2.89 -6.15 7.53
N TYR A 50 2.30 -5.07 8.04
CA TYR A 50 0.86 -4.83 7.89
C TYR A 50 0.48 -4.59 6.42
N LEU A 51 1.27 -3.84 5.67
CA LEU A 51 1.03 -3.60 4.25
C LEU A 51 1.17 -4.88 3.41
N ALA A 52 2.12 -5.75 3.74
CA ALA A 52 2.20 -7.09 3.16
C ALA A 52 0.90 -7.87 3.38
N CYS A 53 0.36 -7.85 4.61
CA CYS A 53 -0.93 -8.47 4.89
C CYS A 53 -2.11 -7.80 4.20
N VAL A 54 -2.10 -6.47 4.04
CA VAL A 54 -3.14 -5.75 3.29
C VAL A 54 -3.17 -6.21 1.83
N LEU A 55 -2.01 -6.39 1.19
CA LEU A 55 -1.92 -6.92 -0.17
C LEU A 55 -2.47 -8.34 -0.25
N LEU A 56 -2.09 -9.24 0.67
CA LEU A 56 -2.60 -10.61 0.71
C LEU A 56 -4.12 -10.68 0.96
N ILE A 57 -4.66 -9.81 1.83
CA ILE A 57 -6.12 -9.71 2.02
C ILE A 57 -6.80 -9.19 0.74
N GLY A 58 -6.21 -8.20 0.06
CA GLY A 58 -6.72 -7.69 -1.21
C GLY A 58 -6.70 -8.74 -2.32
N ALA A 59 -5.71 -9.64 -2.29
CA ALA A 59 -5.61 -10.77 -3.21
C ALA A 59 -6.74 -11.80 -3.02
N ASP A 60 -7.05 -12.14 -1.77
CA ASP A 60 -8.03 -13.18 -1.44
C ASP A 60 -9.48 -12.65 -1.35
N HIS A 61 -9.66 -11.35 -1.14
CA HIS A 61 -10.98 -10.75 -0.93
C HIS A 61 -11.31 -9.68 -1.98
N ARG A 62 -11.63 -10.17 -3.18
CA ARG A 62 -11.86 -9.35 -4.40
C ARG A 62 -13.04 -8.36 -4.31
N ASP A 63 -13.91 -8.53 -3.32
CA ASP A 63 -15.10 -7.71 -3.11
C ASP A 63 -14.89 -6.59 -2.06
N LYS A 64 -13.66 -6.43 -1.55
CA LYS A 64 -13.32 -5.48 -0.48
C LYS A 64 -12.56 -4.27 -1.01
N ILE A 65 -12.87 -3.12 -0.42
CA ILE A 65 -12.05 -1.90 -0.47
C ILE A 65 -11.24 -1.87 0.82
N ILE A 66 -9.92 -1.93 0.76
CA ILE A 66 -9.08 -1.77 1.96
C ILE A 66 -8.57 -0.33 1.99
N TYR A 67 -9.08 0.45 2.94
CA TYR A 67 -8.77 1.86 3.08
C TYR A 67 -7.88 2.08 4.31
N VAL A 68 -6.58 2.26 4.06
CA VAL A 68 -5.58 2.59 5.08
C VAL A 68 -5.68 4.09 5.34
N THR A 69 -6.22 4.43 6.50
CA THR A 69 -6.50 5.80 6.94
C THR A 69 -5.90 6.03 8.33
N ASN A 70 -6.16 7.19 8.93
CA ASN A 70 -5.54 7.66 10.18
C ASN A 70 -4.00 7.72 10.11
N MET A 71 -3.49 7.89 8.90
CA MET A 71 -2.09 8.16 8.64
C MET A 71 -1.79 9.62 9.04
N GLU A 72 -0.53 9.92 9.31
CA GLU A 72 -0.09 11.31 9.48
C GLU A 72 -0.45 12.11 8.23
N LYS A 73 -0.97 13.32 8.39
CA LYS A 73 -1.46 14.13 7.25
C LYS A 73 -0.34 14.65 6.36
N ASP A 74 0.81 14.91 6.96
CA ASP A 74 1.96 15.51 6.31
C ASP A 74 3.14 14.53 6.32
N LEU A 75 3.94 14.58 5.26
CA LEU A 75 5.18 13.83 5.20
C LEU A 75 6.17 14.39 6.24
N PRO A 76 6.95 13.52 6.91
CA PRO A 76 8.06 13.97 7.73
C PRO A 76 9.11 14.67 6.86
N ILE A 77 9.83 15.63 7.44
CA ILE A 77 10.83 16.48 6.73
C ILE A 77 11.83 15.67 5.90
N HIS A 78 12.24 14.51 6.41
CA HIS A 78 13.17 13.59 5.75
C HIS A 78 12.67 13.08 4.39
N LEU A 79 11.34 13.00 4.22
CA LEU A 79 10.71 12.50 3.02
C LEU A 79 10.33 13.62 2.03
N HIS A 80 10.51 14.90 2.38
CA HIS A 80 10.17 16.02 1.48
C HIS A 80 11.02 16.01 0.20
N ARG A 81 12.22 15.40 0.23
CA ARG A 81 13.05 15.23 -0.97
C ARG A 81 12.47 14.24 -1.99
N PHE A 82 11.50 13.42 -1.58
CA PHE A 82 10.89 12.38 -2.41
C PHE A 82 9.48 12.74 -2.87
N SER A 83 9.05 13.98 -2.74
CA SER A 83 7.70 14.39 -3.11
C SER A 83 7.67 15.87 -3.46
N HIS A 84 6.93 16.21 -4.51
CA HIS A 84 6.64 17.62 -4.83
C HIS A 84 5.64 18.26 -3.87
N THR A 85 4.97 17.46 -3.04
CA THR A 85 4.02 17.92 -2.02
C THR A 85 4.50 17.55 -0.62
N LYS A 86 4.02 18.27 0.39
CA LYS A 86 4.25 17.91 1.80
C LYS A 86 3.18 16.98 2.34
N LYS A 87 2.21 16.56 1.52
CA LYS A 87 1.05 15.79 1.97
C LYS A 87 1.33 14.31 1.86
N ASN A 88 0.85 13.59 2.86
CA ASN A 88 0.84 12.14 2.86
C ASN A 88 -0.46 11.66 2.25
N ASN A 89 -0.38 10.85 1.19
CA ASN A 89 -1.55 10.24 0.59
C ASN A 89 -2.07 9.12 1.50
N GLU A 90 -3.37 9.07 1.71
CA GLU A 90 -4.00 7.86 2.20
C GLU A 90 -3.90 6.74 1.14
N LEU A 91 -4.00 5.48 1.56
CA LEU A 91 -3.90 4.34 0.64
C LEU A 91 -5.24 3.62 0.53
N VAL A 92 -5.60 3.26 -0.70
CA VAL A 92 -6.76 2.40 -0.99
C VAL A 92 -6.32 1.24 -1.87
N PHE A 93 -6.46 0.02 -1.38
CA PHE A 93 -6.17 -1.20 -2.12
C PHE A 93 -7.46 -1.84 -2.62
N LEU A 94 -7.50 -2.15 -3.92
CA LEU A 94 -8.66 -2.67 -4.62
C LEU A 94 -8.27 -3.84 -5.51
N HIS A 95 -9.09 -4.89 -5.52
CA HIS A 95 -9.03 -5.85 -6.61
C HIS A 95 -9.66 -5.26 -7.87
N HIS A 96 -9.05 -5.42 -9.04
CA HIS A 96 -9.52 -4.82 -10.29
C HIS A 96 -10.95 -5.24 -10.65
N SER A 97 -11.39 -6.45 -10.28
CA SER A 97 -12.76 -6.92 -10.51
C SER A 97 -13.82 -6.07 -9.81
N LEU A 98 -13.45 -5.28 -8.79
CA LEU A 98 -14.38 -4.38 -8.14
C LEU A 98 -14.84 -3.26 -9.07
N GLN A 99 -14.02 -2.86 -10.06
CA GLN A 99 -14.34 -1.80 -11.03
C GLN A 99 -14.89 -0.54 -10.33
N PHE A 100 -14.26 -0.14 -9.22
CA PHE A 100 -14.69 1.01 -8.43
C PHE A 100 -14.39 2.31 -9.17
N ASN A 101 -15.38 3.20 -9.29
CA ASN A 101 -15.18 4.53 -9.86
C ASN A 101 -14.59 5.47 -8.81
N THR A 102 -13.30 5.82 -8.93
CA THR A 102 -12.61 6.67 -7.95
C THR A 102 -13.22 8.06 -7.80
N HIS A 103 -13.97 8.58 -8.79
CA HIS A 103 -14.65 9.86 -8.65
C HIS A 103 -15.75 9.84 -7.56
N GLN A 104 -16.24 8.65 -7.19
CA GLN A 104 -17.19 8.48 -6.09
C GLN A 104 -16.50 8.36 -4.73
N TRP A 105 -15.16 8.40 -4.69
CA TRP A 105 -14.38 8.20 -3.48
C TRP A 105 -14.71 9.20 -2.39
N LYS A 106 -14.82 10.48 -2.72
CA LYS A 106 -15.10 11.53 -1.73
C LYS A 106 -16.39 11.24 -0.96
N GLU A 107 -17.46 10.84 -1.65
CA GLU A 107 -18.73 10.47 -1.01
C GLU A 107 -18.59 9.18 -0.19
N LEU A 108 -17.98 8.14 -0.75
CA LEU A 108 -17.78 6.87 -0.04
C LEU A 108 -16.94 7.07 1.23
N ARG A 109 -15.82 7.79 1.15
CA ARG A 109 -14.93 8.13 2.26
C ARG A 109 -15.68 8.86 3.37
N GLN A 110 -16.51 9.84 3.02
CA GLN A 110 -17.34 10.56 4.00
C GLN A 110 -18.29 9.61 4.74
N LYS A 111 -18.99 8.73 4.02
CA LYS A 111 -19.90 7.75 4.63
C LYS A 111 -19.14 6.74 5.50
N VAL A 112 -17.96 6.31 5.07
CA VAL A 112 -17.08 5.44 5.88
C VAL A 112 -16.77 6.09 7.22
N HIS A 113 -16.46 7.39 7.28
CA HIS A 113 -16.18 8.05 8.55
C HIS A 113 -17.40 8.18 9.48
N GLN A 114 -18.61 8.28 8.91
CA GLN A 114 -19.85 8.44 9.67
C GLN A 114 -20.43 7.13 10.21
N GLN A 115 -20.20 6.01 9.52
CA GLN A 115 -20.80 4.73 9.88
C GLN A 115 -19.98 3.95 10.90
N LYS A 116 -20.68 3.31 11.83
CA LYS A 116 -20.10 2.30 12.72
C LYS A 116 -19.78 1.04 11.91
N GLY A 117 -18.61 0.47 12.19
CA GLY A 117 -18.20 -0.80 11.58
C GLY A 117 -18.25 -1.95 12.56
N ARG A 118 -18.21 -3.18 12.03
CA ARG A 118 -17.99 -4.39 12.82
C ARG A 118 -16.52 -4.78 12.75
N VAL A 119 -15.93 -5.18 13.88
CA VAL A 119 -14.56 -5.71 13.89
C VAL A 119 -14.55 -7.04 13.15
N ARG A 120 -13.65 -7.17 12.18
CA ARG A 120 -13.37 -8.41 11.46
C ARG A 120 -11.89 -8.74 11.60
N SER A 121 -11.60 -9.99 11.96
CA SER A 121 -10.24 -10.50 12.06
C SER A 121 -9.89 -11.33 10.84
N PHE A 122 -8.65 -11.23 10.39
CA PHE A 122 -8.08 -12.06 9.33
C PHE A 122 -6.81 -12.72 9.87
N GLU A 123 -6.66 -14.01 9.60
CA GLU A 123 -5.43 -14.73 9.87
C GLU A 123 -4.61 -14.75 8.59
N VAL A 124 -3.50 -14.00 8.60
CA VAL A 124 -2.65 -13.83 7.44
C VAL A 124 -1.22 -14.09 7.85
N ASN A 125 -0.50 -14.90 7.09
CA ASN A 125 0.94 -15.03 7.26
C ASN A 125 1.62 -14.07 6.28
N PRO A 126 2.22 -12.95 6.74
CA PRO A 126 2.91 -12.02 5.84
C PRO A 126 4.09 -12.66 5.11
N ARG A 127 4.55 -13.85 5.54
CA ARG A 127 5.60 -14.64 4.90
C ARG A 127 5.11 -15.65 3.88
N LYS A 128 3.79 -15.79 3.73
CA LYS A 128 3.19 -16.64 2.70
C LYS A 128 2.94 -15.81 1.44
N PHE A 129 3.95 -15.04 1.04
CA PHE A 129 3.99 -14.41 -0.27
C PHE A 129 4.42 -15.46 -1.30
N SER A 130 4.03 -15.25 -2.55
CA SER A 130 4.53 -16.05 -3.65
C SER A 130 5.89 -15.48 -4.05
N ASP A 131 6.92 -16.33 -4.07
CA ASP A 131 8.17 -15.99 -4.75
C ASP A 131 7.93 -16.11 -6.26
N LEU A 132 8.43 -15.13 -7.02
CA LEU A 132 8.44 -15.26 -8.48
C LEU A 132 9.42 -16.37 -8.86
N ASP A 133 8.90 -17.46 -9.44
CA ASP A 133 9.78 -18.34 -10.19
C ASP A 133 10.17 -17.71 -11.54
N TYR A 134 11.02 -18.40 -12.30
CA TYR A 134 11.51 -17.88 -13.57
C TYR A 134 10.40 -17.65 -14.60
N GLU A 135 9.40 -18.54 -14.65
CA GLU A 135 8.30 -18.47 -15.62
C GLU A 135 7.31 -17.35 -15.25
N ASP A 136 6.98 -17.24 -13.96
CA ASP A 136 6.16 -16.15 -13.42
C ASP A 136 6.83 -14.79 -13.65
N TYR A 137 8.15 -14.72 -13.43
CA TYR A 137 8.93 -13.52 -13.71
C TYR A 137 8.85 -13.13 -15.20
N LEU A 138 9.06 -14.09 -16.11
CA LEU A 138 8.96 -13.86 -17.55
C LEU A 138 7.56 -13.38 -17.97
N MET A 139 6.51 -13.93 -17.36
CA MET A 139 5.14 -13.54 -17.65
C MET A 139 4.92 -12.03 -17.45
N PHE A 140 5.52 -11.43 -16.42
CA PHE A 140 5.40 -10.00 -16.17
C PHE A 140 6.22 -9.12 -17.13
N HIS A 141 7.19 -9.67 -17.86
CA HIS A 141 7.92 -8.93 -18.90
C HIS A 141 7.18 -8.87 -20.24
N TYR A 142 6.27 -9.79 -20.51
CA TYR A 142 5.53 -9.79 -21.77
C TYR A 142 4.61 -8.57 -21.89
N LYS A 143 4.71 -7.88 -23.03
CA LYS A 143 3.91 -6.68 -23.33
C LYS A 143 2.41 -7.00 -23.38
N GLU A 144 2.08 -8.24 -23.69
CA GLU A 144 0.74 -8.81 -23.75
C GLU A 144 0.13 -8.95 -22.35
N ASN A 145 0.95 -9.12 -21.31
CA ASN A 145 0.47 -9.23 -19.95
C ASN A 145 -0.09 -7.88 -19.47
N LYS A 146 -1.41 -7.83 -19.34
CA LYS A 146 -2.15 -6.66 -18.84
C LYS A 146 -2.45 -6.74 -17.35
N ASP A 147 -2.09 -7.84 -16.69
CA ASP A 147 -2.29 -8.00 -15.27
C ASP A 147 -1.19 -7.27 -14.50
N LYS A 148 -1.47 -6.00 -14.22
CA LYS A 148 -0.56 -5.03 -13.62
C LYS A 148 -1.27 -4.26 -12.51
N ILE A 149 -0.50 -3.77 -11.55
CA ILE A 149 -0.92 -2.71 -10.63
C ILE A 149 -1.15 -1.43 -11.44
N LEU A 150 -2.37 -0.91 -11.31
CA LEU A 150 -2.75 0.42 -11.73
C LEU A 150 -2.75 1.33 -10.50
N MET A 151 -1.99 2.40 -10.58
CA MET A 151 -2.03 3.47 -9.58
C MET A 151 -2.86 4.65 -10.10
N LYS A 152 -3.63 5.25 -9.21
CA LYS A 152 -4.34 6.50 -9.49
C LYS A 152 -4.36 7.35 -8.24
N GLN A 153 -4.01 8.62 -8.34
CA GLN A 153 -4.16 9.56 -7.23
C GLN A 153 -5.45 10.38 -7.42
N ASP A 154 -6.27 10.47 -6.38
CA ASP A 154 -7.47 11.32 -6.34
C ASP A 154 -7.79 11.72 -4.89
N TYR A 155 -8.16 12.97 -4.64
CA TYR A 155 -8.52 13.49 -3.30
C TYR A 155 -7.53 13.15 -2.16
N ASP A 156 -6.23 13.39 -2.34
CA ASP A 156 -5.15 13.04 -1.38
C ASP A 156 -5.12 11.53 -1.03
N THR A 157 -5.57 10.69 -1.97
CA THR A 157 -5.62 9.23 -1.82
C THR A 157 -4.95 8.58 -3.03
N LEU A 158 -4.03 7.67 -2.75
CA LEU A 158 -3.42 6.79 -3.76
C LEU A 158 -4.19 5.47 -3.80
N PHE A 159 -4.82 5.20 -4.93
CA PHE A 159 -5.47 3.95 -5.25
C PHE A 159 -4.46 2.99 -5.87
N ILE A 160 -4.37 1.80 -5.31
CA ILE A 160 -3.54 0.70 -5.79
C ILE A 160 -4.50 -0.42 -6.19
N THR A 161 -4.70 -0.58 -7.49
CA THR A 161 -5.63 -1.56 -8.05
C THR A 161 -4.86 -2.66 -8.75
N GLY A 162 -5.06 -3.91 -8.34
CA GLY A 162 -4.35 -5.06 -8.90
C GLY A 162 -5.21 -6.32 -8.90
N SER A 163 -4.66 -7.42 -9.39
CA SER A 163 -5.28 -8.74 -9.27
C SER A 163 -4.75 -9.50 -8.06
N LYS A 164 -5.32 -10.69 -7.84
CA LYS A 164 -4.81 -11.65 -6.87
C LYS A 164 -3.31 -11.91 -7.05
N ILE A 165 -2.91 -12.35 -8.24
CA ILE A 165 -1.53 -12.80 -8.49
C ILE A 165 -0.53 -11.65 -8.32
N VAL A 166 -0.87 -10.46 -8.79
CA VAL A 166 0.02 -9.29 -8.66
C VAL A 166 0.16 -8.85 -7.21
N PHE A 167 -0.92 -8.87 -6.42
CA PHE A 167 -0.84 -8.54 -5.00
C PHE A 167 -0.09 -9.59 -4.17
N GLU A 168 -0.21 -10.88 -4.50
CA GLU A 168 0.56 -11.94 -3.86
C GLU A 168 2.07 -11.73 -4.08
N TYR A 169 2.52 -11.49 -5.32
CA TYR A 169 3.94 -11.21 -5.59
C TYR A 169 4.40 -9.87 -5.01
N ALA A 170 3.60 -8.80 -5.16
CA ALA A 170 3.94 -7.50 -4.61
C ALA A 170 4.14 -7.55 -3.09
N SER A 171 3.36 -8.38 -2.37
CA SER A 171 3.52 -8.55 -0.92
C SER A 171 4.90 -9.08 -0.52
N GLY A 172 5.55 -9.83 -1.41
CA GLY A 172 6.90 -10.36 -1.25
C GLY A 172 8.01 -9.30 -1.26
N PHE A 173 7.71 -8.04 -1.58
CA PHE A 173 8.68 -6.94 -1.49
C PHE A 173 8.56 -6.19 -0.15
N PHE A 174 7.42 -6.29 0.54
CA PHE A 174 7.18 -5.60 1.80
C PHE A 174 7.71 -6.40 3.00
N GLU A 175 7.45 -7.72 3.06
CA GLU A 175 7.88 -8.53 4.22
C GLU A 175 9.40 -8.65 4.35
N PRO A 176 10.18 -8.97 3.30
CA PRO A 176 11.62 -9.06 3.43
C PRO A 176 12.24 -7.71 3.83
N LEU A 177 11.79 -6.63 3.20
CA LEU A 177 12.25 -5.27 3.53
C LEU A 177 11.96 -4.91 4.99
N SER A 178 10.81 -5.35 5.51
CA SER A 178 10.45 -5.13 6.91
C SER A 178 11.48 -5.71 7.89
N ARG A 179 12.16 -6.80 7.53
CA ARG A 179 13.14 -7.49 8.37
C ARG A 179 14.55 -6.96 8.20
N THR A 180 14.93 -6.60 6.97
CA THR A 180 16.30 -6.23 6.63
C THR A 180 16.54 -4.73 6.66
N GLY A 181 15.50 -3.92 6.46
CA GLY A 181 15.61 -2.48 6.24
C GLY A 181 16.33 -1.73 7.35
N ALA A 182 16.05 -2.02 8.62
CA ALA A 182 16.74 -1.42 9.76
C ALA A 182 18.25 -1.69 9.73
N GLY A 183 18.63 -2.94 9.48
CA GLY A 183 20.02 -3.35 9.40
C GLY A 183 20.74 -2.75 8.18
N SER A 184 20.06 -2.69 7.03
CA SER A 184 20.58 -2.02 5.83
C SER A 184 20.84 -0.54 6.12
N PHE A 185 19.87 0.18 6.72
CA PHE A 185 20.02 1.59 7.08
C PHE A 185 21.21 1.83 8.01
N LEU A 186 21.37 1.00 9.04
CA LEU A 186 22.48 1.14 9.99
C LEU A 186 23.86 0.87 9.37
N ARG A 187 23.94 0.08 8.29
CA ARG A 187 25.21 -0.25 7.63
C ARG A 187 25.63 0.80 6.61
N SER A 188 24.70 1.28 5.80
CA SER A 188 25.00 2.17 4.67
C SER A 188 24.64 3.63 4.91
N PHE A 189 23.94 3.93 6.02
CA PHE A 189 23.27 5.22 6.24
C PHE A 189 22.36 5.63 5.07
N GLY A 190 21.94 4.63 4.28
CA GLY A 190 21.06 4.78 3.13
C GLY A 190 19.70 4.16 3.39
N HIS A 191 18.78 4.35 2.46
CA HIS A 191 17.45 3.76 2.51
C HIS A 191 17.40 2.55 1.60
N ASP A 192 16.92 1.43 2.13
CA ASP A 192 16.76 0.18 1.41
C ASP A 192 15.35 0.16 0.81
N HIS A 193 15.26 -0.08 -0.48
CA HIS A 193 14.00 0.02 -1.22
C HIS A 193 13.92 -1.04 -2.30
N TYR A 194 12.69 -1.41 -2.62
CA TYR A 194 12.38 -2.28 -3.73
C TYR A 194 11.54 -1.56 -4.76
N HIS A 195 11.94 -1.73 -6.01
CA HIS A 195 11.18 -1.34 -7.19
C HIS A 195 10.18 -2.44 -7.55
N LEU A 196 8.90 -2.09 -7.62
CA LEU A 196 7.82 -2.96 -8.06
C LEU A 196 7.46 -2.71 -9.54
N ASP A 197 8.34 -2.05 -10.30
CA ASP A 197 8.09 -1.62 -11.69
C ASP A 197 7.75 -2.80 -12.63
N LEU A 198 8.21 -4.01 -12.30
CA LEU A 198 7.83 -5.24 -12.99
C LEU A 198 6.32 -5.49 -12.96
N PHE A 199 5.64 -5.08 -11.88
CA PHE A 199 4.22 -5.30 -11.65
C PHE A 199 3.36 -4.12 -12.04
N THR A 200 3.93 -2.96 -12.36
CA THR A 200 3.17 -1.76 -12.72
C THR A 200 2.98 -1.66 -14.23
N ARG A 201 2.15 -0.71 -14.66
CA ARG A 201 2.08 -0.35 -16.09
C ARG A 201 3.38 0.34 -16.52
N ASN A 202 3.77 0.21 -17.79
CA ASN A 202 5.04 0.74 -18.32
C ASN A 202 5.30 2.24 -18.09
N ASN A 203 4.26 3.03 -17.81
CA ASN A 203 4.34 4.46 -17.57
C ASN A 203 4.11 4.83 -16.10
N GLN A 204 4.10 3.85 -15.20
CA GLN A 204 3.93 4.06 -13.78
C GLN A 204 4.98 3.28 -13.00
N GLY A 205 5.39 3.80 -11.86
CA GLY A 205 6.33 3.13 -10.98
C GLY A 205 5.81 3.06 -9.56
N LEU A 206 6.21 2.02 -8.85
CA LEU A 206 5.92 1.86 -7.43
C LEU A 206 7.18 1.41 -6.71
N CYS A 207 7.62 2.19 -5.74
CA CYS A 207 8.70 1.80 -4.85
C CYS A 207 8.17 1.62 -3.43
N VAL A 208 8.67 0.60 -2.74
CA VAL A 208 8.50 0.45 -1.29
C VAL A 208 9.85 0.66 -0.61
N ASP A 209 9.85 1.40 0.49
CA ASP A 209 11.07 1.82 1.16
C ASP A 209 10.95 1.69 2.69
N TYR A 210 12.04 1.24 3.32
CA TYR A 210 12.11 1.17 4.76
C TYR A 210 12.36 2.55 5.36
N TYR A 211 11.43 3.00 6.21
CA TYR A 211 11.51 4.28 6.88
C TYR A 211 11.16 4.16 8.37
N GLU A 212 12.13 4.45 9.22
CA GLU A 212 11.89 4.59 10.66
C GLU A 212 12.41 5.95 11.14
N ILE A 213 11.48 6.82 11.55
CA ILE A 213 11.78 8.21 11.92
C ILE A 213 12.87 8.32 13.00
N ALA A 214 12.95 7.37 13.93
CA ALA A 214 13.95 7.37 14.99
C ALA A 214 15.38 7.18 14.45
N LEU A 215 15.56 6.36 13.42
CA LEU A 215 16.85 6.15 12.76
C LEU A 215 17.25 7.38 11.94
N TRP A 216 16.31 7.93 11.18
CA TRP A 216 16.54 9.13 10.37
C TRP A 216 16.85 10.37 11.24
N LYS A 217 16.16 10.56 12.37
CA LYS A 217 16.43 11.66 13.30
C LYS A 217 17.82 11.61 13.93
N LYS A 218 18.37 10.42 14.16
CA LYS A 218 19.75 10.28 14.67
C LYS A 218 20.77 10.71 13.62
N HIS A 219 20.45 10.56 12.34
CA HIS A 219 21.35 10.86 11.25
C HIS A 219 21.36 12.35 10.87
N PHE A 220 20.23 13.06 10.95
CA PHE A 220 20.13 14.50 10.62
C PHE A 220 20.58 15.44 11.76
N LYS A 221 21.25 14.92 12.79
CA LYS A 221 21.78 15.71 13.93
C LYS A 221 23.26 16.08 13.79
N ASP A 222 23.90 15.67 12.71
CA ASP A 222 25.25 16.06 12.31
C ASP A 222 25.19 16.93 11.03
#